data_AF-B9M3S7-F1
#
_entry.id   AF-B9M3S7-F1
#
_cell.length_a   1.000
_cell.length_b   1.000
_cell.length_c   1.000
_cell.angle_alpha   90.00
_cell.angle_beta   90.00
_cell.angle_gamma   90.00
#
_symmetry.space_group_name_H-M   'P 1'
#
loop_
_entity.id
_entity.type
_entity.pdbx_description
1 polymer ?
#
loop_
_entity_poly.entity_id
_entity_poly.type
_entity_poly.pdbx_seq_one_letter_code
_entity_poly.pdbx_strand_id
1 'polypeptide(L)' 'MDFDYTDHEYLPHCTDGCGAITGWLPSREVAKEAGMNHAKSKGHHWMVRERMK' A
#
# COMPACT_ATOMS: atom_id res chain seq x y z
N MET A 1 23.23 -6.09 -7.15
CA MET A 1 21.83 -5.64 -7.05
C MET A 1 21.63 -5.25 -5.60
N ASP A 2 22.08 -4.05 -5.25
CA ASP A 2 21.72 -3.43 -3.98
C ASP A 2 20.22 -3.18 -4.06
N PHE A 3 19.44 -4.02 -3.37
CA PHE A 3 18.06 -3.68 -3.11
C PHE A 3 18.13 -2.47 -2.19
N ASP A 4 18.00 -1.27 -2.75
CA ASP A 4 17.63 -0.05 -2.04
C ASP A 4 16.45 -0.42 -1.13
N TYR A 5 16.77 -0.78 0.11
CA TYR A 5 15.80 -0.83 1.19
C TYR A 5 15.42 0.63 1.40
N THR A 6 14.47 1.10 0.60
CA THR A 6 14.01 2.48 0.69
C THR A 6 13.70 2.74 2.16
N ASP A 7 14.20 3.85 2.72
CA ASP A 7 14.06 4.24 4.12
C ASP A 7 12.58 4.33 4.58
N HIS A 8 11.64 4.06 3.69
CA HIS A 8 10.21 4.26 3.85
C HIS A 8 9.47 2.98 3.52
N GLU A 9 8.56 2.60 4.41
CA GLU A 9 7.58 1.54 4.14
C GLU A 9 6.23 2.17 3.82
N TYR A 10 5.50 1.55 2.90
CA TYR A 10 4.23 2.05 2.40
C TYR A 10 3.12 1.03 2.65
N LEU A 11 2.05 1.45 3.31
CA LEU A 11 0.88 0.64 3.61
C LEU A 11 -0.31 1.14 2.79
N PRO A 12 -0.86 0.32 1.87
CA PRO A 12 -2.15 0.60 1.25
C PRO A 12 -3.22 0.41 2.32
N HIS A 13 -3.92 1.48 2.67
CA HIS A 13 -4.99 1.47 3.64
C HIS A 13 -6.33 1.68 2.94
N CYS A 14 -7.22 0.72 3.08
CA CYS A 14 -8.60 0.85 2.62
C CYS A 14 -9.42 1.60 3.68
N THR A 15 -9.99 2.75 3.31
CA THR A 15 -10.76 3.59 4.23
C THR A 15 -12.16 3.06 4.48
N ASP A 16 -12.65 2.17 3.62
CA ASP A 16 -13.94 1.49 3.79
C ASP A 16 -13.88 0.32 4.80
N GLY A 17 -12.74 0.12 5.47
CA GLY A 17 -12.64 -0.79 6.61
C GLY A 17 -12.66 -2.29 6.25
N CYS A 18 -12.35 -2.64 4.99
CA CYS A 18 -12.47 -4.02 4.52
C CYS A 18 -11.36 -4.97 5.03
N GLY A 19 -10.34 -4.46 5.72
CA GLY A 19 -9.23 -5.25 6.31
C GLY A 19 -8.38 -6.03 5.30
N ALA A 20 -8.53 -5.79 4.00
CA ALA A 20 -7.96 -6.63 2.95
C ALA A 20 -6.46 -6.37 2.70
N ILE A 21 -5.97 -5.16 3.02
CA ILE A 21 -4.57 -4.81 2.86
C ILE A 21 -4.02 -4.29 4.19
N THR A 22 -3.17 -5.10 4.82
CA THR A 22 -2.57 -4.84 6.14
C THR A 22 -1.05 -4.93 6.13
N GLY A 23 -0.44 -5.27 4.98
CA GLY A 23 1.01 -5.43 4.84
C GLY A 23 1.72 -4.13 4.45
N TRP A 24 2.77 -3.80 5.20
CA TRP A 24 3.72 -2.74 4.82
C TRP A 24 4.59 -3.25 3.67
N LEU A 25 4.67 -2.46 2.60
CA LEU A 25 5.39 -2.79 1.38
C LEU A 25 6.64 -1.92 1.26
N PRO A 26 7.74 -2.45 0.70
CA PRO A 26 9.01 -1.75 0.61
C PRO A 26 9.06 -0.69 -0.51
N SER A 27 7.97 -0.51 -1.27
CA SER A 27 7.89 0.47 -2.35
C SER A 27 6.50 1.07 -2.47
N ARG A 28 6.47 2.37 -2.74
CA ARG A 28 5.23 3.14 -2.96
C ARG A 28 4.46 2.66 -4.18
N GLU A 29 5.16 2.20 -5.21
CA GLU A 29 4.52 1.72 -6.45
C GLU A 29 3.75 0.44 -6.19
N VAL A 30 4.37 -0.53 -5.50
CA VAL A 30 3.72 -1.79 -5.11
C VAL A 30 2.52 -1.50 -4.20
N ALA A 31 2.65 -0.53 -3.29
CA ALA A 31 1.53 -0.13 -2.44
C ALA A 31 0.39 0.53 -3.22
N LYS A 32 0.70 1.37 -4.20
CA LYS A 32 -0.31 1.96 -5.10
C LYS A 32 -0.99 0.90 -5.95
N GLU A 33 -0.24 -0.05 -6.50
CA GLU A 33 -0.80 -1.12 -7.34
C GLU A 33 -1.78 -1.99 -6.54
N ALA A 34 -1.41 -2.37 -5.32
CA ALA A 34 -2.29 -3.11 -4.41
C ALA A 34 -3.57 -2.32 -4.08
N GLY A 35 -3.44 -1.03 -3.76
CA GLY A 35 -4.57 -0.14 -3.50
C GLY A 35 -5.49 0.03 -4.71
N MET A 36 -4.93 0.28 -5.90
CA MET A 36 -5.68 0.41 -7.15
C MET A 36 -6.40 -0.87 -7.54
N ASN A 37 -5.74 -2.03 -7.42
CA ASN A 37 -6.37 -3.32 -7.69
C ASN A 37 -7.53 -3.58 -6.73
N HIS A 38 -7.38 -3.22 -5.46
CA HIS A 38 -8.45 -3.33 -4.49
C HIS A 38 -9.62 -2.40 -4.81
N ALA A 39 -9.34 -1.14 -5.16
CA ALA A 39 -10.34 -0.17 -5.59
C ALA A 39 -11.10 -0.64 -6.83
N LYS A 40 -10.40 -1.20 -7.83
CA LYS A 40 -11.02 -1.76 -9.04
C LYS A 40 -11.87 -2.98 -8.73
N SER A 41 -11.43 -3.85 -7.83
CA SER A 41 -12.12 -5.10 -7.52
C SER A 41 -13.35 -4.91 -6.63
N LYS A 42 -13.31 -3.98 -5.67
CA LYS A 42 -14.36 -3.78 -4.67
C LYS A 42 -15.12 -2.46 -4.79
N GLY A 43 -14.57 -1.48 -5.52
CA GLY A 43 -15.10 -0.12 -5.58
C GLY A 43 -14.80 0.71 -4.32
N HIS A 44 -13.87 0.26 -3.47
CA HIS A 44 -13.55 0.93 -2.21
C HIS A 44 -12.53 2.05 -2.37
N HIS A 45 -12.62 3.04 -1.49
CA HIS A 45 -11.64 4.09 -1.34
C HIS A 45 -10.41 3.58 -0.60
N TRP A 46 -9.26 4.05 -1.05
CA TRP A 46 -7.97 3.67 -0.52
C TRP A 46 -7.03 4.86 -0.48
N MET A 47 -6.06 4.79 0.41
CA MET A 47 -4.98 5.74 0.56
C MET A 47 -3.67 4.99 0.82
N VAL A 48 -2.53 5.62 0.54
CA VAL A 48 -1.22 5.07 0.94
C VAL A 48 -0.76 5.80 2.18
N ARG A 49 -0.44 5.05 3.22
CA ARG A 49 0.29 5.54 4.39
C ARG A 49 1.77 5.27 4.18
N GLU A 50 2.60 6.24 4.48
CA GLU A 50 4.06 6.07 4.51
C GLU A 50 4.55 6.14 5.96
N ARG A 51 5.54 5.33 6.30
CA ARG A 51 6.30 5.44 7.55
C ARG A 51 7.78 5.40 7.22
N MET A 52 8.58 6.23 7.89
CA MET A 52 10.02 6.06 7.88
C MET A 52 10.39 4.90 8.81
N LYS A 53 11.42 4.16 8.44
CA LYS A 53 11.93 3.03 9.23
C LYS A 53 12.72 3.51 10.45
#